data_AF-A0A504J7K2-F1
#
_entry.id   AF-A0A504J7K2-F1
#
_cell.length_a   1.000
_cell.length_b   1.000
_cell.length_c   1.000
_cell.angle_alpha   90.00
_cell.angle_beta   90.00
_cell.angle_gamma   90.00
#
_symmetry.space_group_name_H-M   'P 1'
#
loop_
_entity.id
_entity.type
_entity.pdbx_description
1 polymer ?
#
loop_
_entity_poly.entity_id
_entity_poly.type
_entity_poly.pdbx_seq_one_letter_code
_entity_poly.pdbx_strand_id
1 'polypeptide(L)'
;MIDFIIGVTLMNAMPHLVLGIWKGRMFSVFGFGNKQNIAYGFLCLVISIVLYVYQYGLDEIFTNKLYFGSLCILLIYFVTGHLWYKLFNKIEK
;
A
#
# COMPACT_ATOMS: atom_id res chain seq x y z
N MET A 1 -7.61 3.56 -19.38
CA MET A 1 -7.58 4.66 -18.37
C MET A 1 -7.80 4.13 -16.96
N ILE A 2 -8.78 3.25 -16.73
CA ILE A 2 -9.03 2.63 -15.41
C ILE A 2 -7.81 1.85 -14.90
N ASP A 3 -7.16 1.07 -15.76
CA ASP A 3 -5.95 0.29 -15.42
C ASP A 3 -4.80 1.15 -14.89
N PHE A 4 -4.65 2.35 -15.45
CA PHE A 4 -3.67 3.32 -14.98
C PHE A 4 -4.02 3.81 -13.56
N ILE A 5 -5.29 4.09 -13.27
CA ILE A 5 -5.74 4.51 -11.94
C ILE A 5 -5.58 3.37 -10.93
N ILE A 6 -5.92 2.13 -11.31
CA ILE A 6 -5.68 0.93 -10.50
C ILE A 6 -4.21 0.83 -10.12
N GLY A 7 -3.32 0.93 -11.11
CA GLY A 7 -1.87 0.84 -10.91
C GLY A 7 -1.34 1.98 -10.05
N VAL A 8 -1.69 3.23 -10.37
CA VAL A 8 -1.25 4.41 -9.61
C VAL A 8 -1.72 4.35 -8.17
N THR A 9 -2.97 3.95 -7.91
CA THR A 9 -3.50 3.84 -6.54
C THR A 9 -2.82 2.70 -5.78
N LEU A 10 -2.59 1.54 -6.39
CA LEU A 10 -1.81 0.47 -5.76
C LEU A 10 -0.37 0.90 -5.43
N MET A 11 0.28 1.56 -6.39
CA MET A 11 1.64 2.06 -6.22
C MET A 11 1.72 3.21 -5.21
N ASN A 12 0.67 4.01 -5.04
CA ASN A 12 0.62 5.03 -3.98
C ASN A 12 0.41 4.40 -2.59
N ALA A 13 -0.34 3.29 -2.52
CA ALA A 13 -0.53 2.59 -1.26
C ALA A 13 0.81 2.13 -0.65
N MET A 14 1.77 1.70 -1.49
CA MET A 14 3.09 1.22 -1.06
C MET A 14 3.89 2.24 -0.23
N PRO A 15 4.35 3.39 -0.76
CA PRO A 15 5.16 4.34 0.00
C PRO A 15 4.40 4.91 1.20
N HIS A 16 3.09 5.12 1.09
CA HIS A 16 2.29 5.65 2.19
C HIS A 16 2.15 4.64 3.35
N LEU A 17 1.93 3.35 3.08
CA LEU A 17 1.92 2.34 4.14
C LEU A 17 3.33 2.10 4.70
N VAL A 18 4.35 2.04 3.84
CA VAL A 18 5.75 1.87 4.22
C VAL A 18 6.22 2.99 5.16
N LEU A 19 6.13 4.24 4.70
CA LEU A 19 6.54 5.40 5.49
C LEU A 19 5.63 5.60 6.69
N GLY A 20 4.36 5.26 6.59
CA GLY A 20 3.43 5.26 7.72
C GLY A 20 3.91 4.38 8.88
N ILE A 21 4.30 3.13 8.57
CA ILE A 21 4.85 2.18 9.56
C ILE A 21 6.21 2.68 10.10
N TRP A 22 7.07 3.20 9.23
CA TRP A 22 8.40 3.70 9.61
C TRP A 22 8.40 5.07 10.28
N LYS A 23 7.21 5.63 10.54
CA LYS A 23 7.03 6.99 11.06
C LYS A 23 7.64 8.09 10.19
N GLY A 24 7.88 7.80 8.92
CA GLY A 24 8.21 8.77 7.89
C GLY A 24 7.04 9.72 7.65
N ARG A 25 7.36 10.99 7.36
CA ARG A 25 6.38 12.01 7.03
C ARG A 25 6.38 12.24 5.52
N MET A 26 5.23 12.06 4.89
CA MET A 26 5.02 12.33 3.47
C MET A 26 3.70 13.09 3.35
N PHE A 27 3.59 13.93 2.30
CA PHE A 27 2.34 14.61 2.00
C PHE A 27 1.32 13.60 1.50
N SER A 28 0.16 13.53 2.15
CA SER A 28 -1.00 12.74 1.74
C SER A 28 -2.21 13.65 1.53
N VAL A 29 -3.27 13.13 0.93
CA VAL A 29 -4.54 13.88 0.80
C VAL A 29 -5.12 14.28 2.16
N PHE A 30 -4.79 13.52 3.22
CA PHE A 30 -5.21 13.83 4.60
C PHE A 30 -4.21 14.71 5.37
N GLY A 31 -3.21 15.28 4.69
CA GLY A 31 -2.19 16.16 5.27
C GLY A 31 -0.84 15.46 5.50
N PHE A 32 -0.03 16.03 6.41
CA PHE A 32 1.32 15.54 6.73
C PHE A 32 1.35 14.72 8.02
N GLY A 33 1.89 13.50 7.94
CA GLY A 33 2.22 12.70 9.12
C GLY A 33 2.11 11.21 8.87
N ASN A 34 2.59 10.42 9.83
CA ASN A 34 2.63 8.97 9.71
C ASN A 34 1.22 8.34 9.77
N LYS A 35 0.33 8.85 10.64
CA LYS A 35 -1.06 8.37 10.71
C LYS A 35 -1.84 8.69 9.44
N GLN A 36 -1.61 9.89 8.88
CA GLN A 36 -2.20 10.35 7.63
C GLN A 36 -1.73 9.49 6.45
N ASN A 37 -0.43 9.15 6.43
CA ASN A 37 0.15 8.20 5.48
C ASN A 37 -0.52 6.83 5.55
N ILE A 38 -0.71 6.27 6.74
CA ILE A 38 -1.40 4.97 6.88
C ILE A 38 -2.84 5.06 6.36
N ALA A 39 -3.60 6.08 6.78
CA ALA A 39 -4.99 6.27 6.37
C ALA A 39 -5.12 6.42 4.84
N TYR A 40 -4.25 7.24 4.24
CA TYR A 40 -4.25 7.46 2.79
C TYR A 40 -3.80 6.22 2.02
N GLY A 41 -2.78 5.51 2.51
CA GLY A 41 -2.34 4.26 1.90
C GLY A 41 -3.45 3.19 1.89
N PHE A 42 -4.21 3.07 2.98
CA PHE A 42 -5.40 2.22 3.02
C PHE A 42 -6.48 2.64 2.04
N LEU A 43 -6.78 3.95 1.95
CA LEU A 43 -7.73 4.47 0.97
C LEU A 43 -7.30 4.10 -0.46
N CYS A 44 -6.03 4.32 -0.81
CA CYS A 44 -5.49 3.97 -2.12
C CYS A 44 -5.57 2.48 -2.42
N LEU A 45 -5.29 1.61 -1.44
CA LEU A 45 -5.43 0.16 -1.58
C LEU A 45 -6.89 -0.24 -1.84
N VAL A 46 -7.83 0.30 -1.06
CA VAL A 46 -9.27 0.02 -1.24
C VAL A 46 -9.74 0.48 -2.61
N ILE A 47 -9.38 1.69 -3.04
CA ILE A 47 -9.74 2.20 -4.37
C ILE A 47 -9.18 1.29 -5.46
N SER A 48 -7.91 0.87 -5.34
CA SER A 48 -7.28 -0.03 -6.32
C SER A 48 -8.03 -1.36 -6.44
N ILE A 49 -8.35 -2.00 -5.30
CA ILE A 49 -9.07 -3.28 -5.27
C ILE A 49 -10.48 -3.13 -5.84
N VAL A 50 -11.22 -2.11 -5.41
CA VAL A 50 -12.59 -1.87 -5.89
C VAL A 50 -12.62 -1.63 -7.40
N LEU A 51 -11.71 -0.79 -7.92
CA LEU A 51 -11.61 -0.54 -9.35
C LEU A 51 -11.16 -1.78 -10.13
N TYR A 52 -10.23 -2.57 -9.58
CA TYR A 52 -9.80 -3.82 -10.20
C TYR A 52 -10.96 -4.82 -10.32
N VAL A 53 -11.69 -5.05 -9.22
CA VAL A 53 -12.86 -5.94 -9.20
C VAL A 53 -13.96 -5.45 -10.13
N TYR A 54 -14.19 -4.14 -10.20
CA TYR A 54 -15.14 -3.54 -11.13
C TYR A 54 -14.75 -3.75 -12.60
N GLN A 55 -13.45 -3.68 -12.92
CA GLN A 55 -12.96 -3.76 -14.30
C GLN A 55 -12.79 -5.21 -14.81
N TYR A 56 -12.32 -6.12 -13.96
CA TYR A 56 -11.90 -7.47 -14.36
C TYR A 56 -12.66 -8.60 -13.64
N GLY A 57 -13.40 -8.29 -12.57
CA GLY A 57 -14.03 -9.29 -11.71
C GLY A 57 -13.09 -9.83 -10.61
N LEU A 58 -13.65 -10.63 -9.71
CA LEU A 58 -12.91 -11.21 -8.58
C LEU A 58 -11.97 -12.34 -9.01
N ASP A 59 -12.37 -13.14 -10.00
CA ASP A 59 -11.63 -14.31 -10.44
C ASP A 59 -10.26 -13.94 -11.05
N GLU A 60 -10.18 -12.76 -11.67
CA GLU A 60 -8.97 -12.25 -12.30
C GLU A 60 -7.91 -11.71 -11.32
N ILE A 61 -8.22 -11.61 -10.03
CA ILE A 61 -7.23 -11.14 -9.04
C ILE A 61 -6.04 -12.11 -8.97
N PHE A 62 -6.29 -13.42 -9.05
CA PHE A 62 -5.25 -14.44 -8.92
C PHE A 62 -4.53 -14.73 -10.24
N THR A 63 -5.19 -14.46 -11.36
CA THR A 63 -4.65 -14.72 -12.70
C THR A 63 -3.70 -13.61 -13.15
N ASN A 64 -3.98 -12.36 -12.77
CA ASN A 64 -3.10 -11.24 -13.08
C ASN A 64 -1.89 -11.20 -12.13
N LYS A 65 -0.83 -11.88 -12.57
CA LYS A 65 0.43 -12.05 -11.81
C LYS A 65 1.04 -10.73 -11.34
N LEU A 66 0.91 -9.65 -12.12
CA LEU A 66 1.49 -8.35 -11.76
C LEU A 66 0.71 -7.70 -10.62
N TYR A 67 -0.62 -7.63 -10.76
CA TYR A 67 -1.48 -7.07 -9.73
C TYR A 67 -1.42 -7.89 -8.44
N PHE A 68 -1.56 -9.21 -8.57
CA PHE A 68 -1.47 -10.15 -7.45
C PHE A 68 -0.13 -10.06 -6.74
N GLY A 69 0.98 -10.12 -7.48
CA GLY A 69 2.33 -10.04 -6.91
C GLY A 69 2.56 -8.72 -6.18
N SER A 70 2.12 -7.60 -6.75
CA SER A 70 2.21 -6.27 -6.13
C SER A 70 1.40 -6.20 -4.82
N LEU A 71 0.19 -6.75 -4.82
CA LEU A 71 -0.68 -6.83 -3.65
C LEU A 71 -0.08 -7.75 -2.57
N CYS A 72 0.49 -8.89 -2.95
CA CYS A 72 1.22 -9.78 -2.03
C CYS A 72 2.40 -9.08 -1.36
N ILE A 73 3.25 -8.39 -2.12
CA ILE A 73 4.39 -7.64 -1.56
C ILE A 73 3.90 -6.59 -0.57
N LEU A 74 2.85 -5.85 -0.93
CA LEU A 74 2.27 -4.83 -0.05
C LEU A 74 1.76 -5.45 1.26
N LEU A 75 1.03 -6.57 1.18
CA LEU A 75 0.50 -7.27 2.36
C LEU A 75 1.60 -7.85 3.24
N ILE A 76 2.60 -8.50 2.65
CA ILE A 76 3.77 -9.03 3.36
C ILE A 76 4.45 -7.89 4.11
N TYR A 77 4.68 -6.76 3.44
CA TYR A 77 5.28 -5.60 4.07
C TYR A 77 4.39 -5.02 5.16
N PHE A 78 3.08 -4.91 4.93
CA PHE A 78 2.16 -4.36 5.91
C PHE A 78 2.15 -5.18 7.21
N VAL A 79 2.17 -6.51 7.10
CA VAL A 79 2.22 -7.43 8.25
C VAL A 79 3.59 -7.43 8.93
N THR A 80 4.68 -7.49 8.15
CA THR A 80 6.04 -7.62 8.70
C THR A 80 6.71 -6.29 9.02
N GLY A 81 6.20 -5.17 8.50
CA GLY A 81 6.82 -3.85 8.54
C GLY A 81 7.08 -3.35 9.96
N HIS A 82 6.17 -3.63 10.90
CA HIS A 82 6.37 -3.24 12.30
C HIS A 82 7.49 -4.04 12.97
N LEU A 83 7.66 -5.32 12.59
CA LEU A 83 8.77 -6.14 13.06
C LEU A 83 10.10 -5.58 12.55
N TRP A 84 10.18 -5.26 11.26
CA TRP A 84 11.35 -4.64 10.65
C TRP A 84 11.67 -3.30 11.30
N TYR A 85 10.68 -2.41 11.45
CA TYR A 85 10.86 -1.13 12.10
C TYR A 85 11.43 -1.28 13.53
N LYS A 86 10.91 -2.22 14.33
CA LYS A 86 11.44 -2.49 15.67
C LYS A 86 12.86 -3.07 15.64
N LEU A 87 13.14 -4.01 14.74
CA LEU A 87 14.46 -4.64 14.62
C LEU A 87 15.52 -3.60 14.27
N PHE A 88 15.29 -2.77 13.25
CA PHE A 88 16.25 -1.78 12.78
C PHE A 88 16.44 -0.62 13.77
N ASN A 89 15.37 -0.09 14.38
CA ASN A 89 15.53 0.94 15.42
C ASN A 89 16.24 0.44 16.69
N LYS A 90 16.25 -0.88 16.93
CA LYS A 90 16.98 -1.47 18.05
C LYS A 90 18.48 -1.62 17.74
N ILE A 91 18.85 -1.79 16.47
CA ILE A 91 20.24 -1.90 16.03
C ILE A 91 20.92 -0.52 16.03
N GLU A 92 20.14 0.54 15.77
CA GLU A 92 20.65 1.92 15.65
C GLU A 92 20.78 2.67 16.99
N LYS A 93 20.34 2.06 18.11
CA LYS A 93 20.45 2.60 19.48
C LYS A 93 21.40 1.78 20.33
#